data_AF-A0A7V5BF84-F1
#
_entry.id   AF-A0A7V5BF84-F1
#
_cell.length_a   1.000
_cell.length_b   1.000
_cell.length_c   1.000
_cell.angle_alpha   90.00
_cell.angle_beta   90.00
_cell.angle_gamma   90.00
#
_symmetry.space_group_name_H-M   'P 1'
#
loop_
_entity.id
_entity.type
_entity.pdbx_description
1 polymer ?
#
loop_
_entity_poly.entity_id
_entity_poly.type
_entity_poly.pdbx_seq_one_letter_code
_entity_poly.pdbx_strand_id
1 'polypeptide(L)'
;PLERLDAIYFSPHKFLGGPGSSGVLIFKAELYKNRVPDNPGGGTVNWTNPWGEHSYIEEIEAREDGGTPSFLQTMRAALSIQLKEKMGVKQILEREHEQLAILWNRMKAIKGLHLLADNHPDRLGVISFYYEDIHYNLAVKILNDRFGIQTRGGCSCAGTYGHYLLEVSYQKSRKIVNRISHGDYSQKPGWVRLSIHPTMSNDEIIYIAEALEALAENYKEWSTDYVYDLHKNEFYHRLKPSLEADLVDEWFDGVSF
;
A
#
# COMPACT_ATOMS: atom_id res chain seq x y z
N PRO A 1 -33.71 5.00 7.24
CA PRO A 1 -32.95 5.56 6.09
C PRO A 1 -33.09 4.64 4.87
N LEU A 2 -33.31 5.20 3.67
CA LEU A 2 -33.44 4.45 2.39
C LEU A 2 -32.10 4.25 1.66
N GLU A 3 -31.03 4.88 2.15
CA GLU A 3 -29.68 4.75 1.58
C GLU A 3 -29.10 3.37 1.89
N ARG A 4 -28.53 2.74 0.86
CA ARG A 4 -27.96 1.39 0.92
C ARG A 4 -26.75 1.32 -0.02
N LEU A 5 -25.72 0.58 0.38
CA LEU A 5 -24.60 0.28 -0.52
C LEU A 5 -25.08 -0.61 -1.68
N ASP A 6 -24.65 -0.29 -2.90
CA ASP A 6 -24.98 -1.04 -4.12
C ASP A 6 -23.95 -2.11 -4.44
N ALA A 7 -22.68 -1.82 -4.15
CA ALA A 7 -21.57 -2.74 -4.28
C ALA A 7 -20.51 -2.46 -3.21
N ILE A 8 -19.75 -3.50 -2.87
CA ILE A 8 -18.58 -3.46 -2.00
C ILE A 8 -17.49 -4.24 -2.72
N TYR A 9 -16.32 -3.63 -2.88
CA TYR A 9 -15.13 -4.33 -3.32
C TYR A 9 -14.03 -4.14 -2.29
N PHE A 10 -13.27 -5.20 -2.04
CA PHE A 10 -12.12 -5.12 -1.15
C PHE A 10 -11.08 -6.16 -1.53
N SER A 11 -9.86 -5.93 -1.04
CA SER A 11 -8.73 -6.82 -1.27
C SER A 11 -8.32 -7.48 0.04
N PRO A 12 -8.58 -8.79 0.22
CA PRO A 12 -8.29 -9.48 1.47
C PRO A 12 -6.80 -9.52 1.81
N HIS A 13 -5.87 -9.27 0.87
CA HIS A 13 -4.44 -9.12 1.17
C HIS A 13 -4.09 -8.02 2.18
N LYS A 14 -5.04 -7.13 2.50
CA LYS A 14 -4.91 -6.15 3.59
C LYS A 14 -5.19 -6.74 4.97
N PHE A 15 -5.83 -7.90 5.06
CA PHE A 15 -6.05 -8.62 6.31
C PHE A 15 -4.87 -9.55 6.61
N LEU A 16 -4.68 -9.82 7.90
CA LEU A 16 -3.70 -10.79 8.37
C LEU A 16 -3.98 -12.17 7.74
N GLY A 17 -2.95 -12.77 7.14
CA GLY A 17 -3.06 -14.05 6.41
C GLY A 17 -3.66 -13.95 5.00
N GLY A 18 -4.10 -12.76 4.58
CA GLY A 18 -4.67 -12.51 3.26
C GLY A 18 -3.71 -12.41 2.06
N PRO A 19 -2.40 -12.11 2.19
CA PRO A 19 -1.52 -12.07 1.03
C PRO A 19 -1.59 -13.34 0.17
N GLY A 20 -1.78 -13.18 -1.14
CA GLY A 20 -2.03 -14.28 -2.08
C GLY A 20 -3.51 -14.68 -2.24
N SER A 21 -4.46 -13.96 -1.65
CA SER A 21 -5.90 -14.15 -1.87
C SER A 21 -6.39 -13.49 -3.17
N SER A 22 -7.59 -13.88 -3.60
CA SER A 22 -8.34 -13.22 -4.66
C SER A 22 -9.00 -11.95 -4.14
N GLY A 23 -9.34 -11.01 -5.03
CA GLY A 23 -10.19 -9.87 -4.69
C GLY A 23 -11.63 -10.31 -4.48
N VAL A 24 -12.40 -9.55 -3.70
CA VAL A 24 -13.81 -9.83 -3.45
C VAL A 24 -14.66 -8.67 -3.94
N LEU A 25 -15.65 -8.96 -4.78
CA LEU A 25 -16.69 -8.04 -5.23
C LEU A 25 -18.05 -8.59 -4.79
N ILE A 26 -18.80 -7.77 -4.06
CA ILE A 26 -20.17 -8.05 -3.65
C ILE A 26 -21.03 -6.95 -4.23
N PHE A 27 -22.14 -7.28 -4.87
CA PHE A 27 -23.03 -6.28 -5.43
C PHE A 27 -24.46 -6.81 -5.49
N LYS A 28 -25.43 -5.90 -5.62
CA LYS A 28 -26.82 -6.33 -5.79
C LYS A 28 -27.00 -6.97 -7.14
N ALA A 29 -27.53 -8.19 -7.16
CA ALA A 29 -27.82 -8.94 -8.39
C ALA A 29 -28.68 -8.14 -9.39
N GLU A 30 -29.54 -7.24 -8.92
CA GLU A 30 -30.35 -6.36 -9.79
C GLU A 30 -29.52 -5.46 -10.70
N LEU A 31 -28.27 -5.15 -10.33
CA LEU A 31 -27.32 -4.35 -11.11
C LEU A 31 -26.67 -5.17 -12.23
N TYR A 32 -26.74 -6.51 -12.18
CA TYR A 32 -26.21 -7.37 -13.22
C TYR A 32 -27.11 -7.34 -14.45
N LYS A 33 -26.75 -6.49 -15.43
CA LYS A 33 -27.44 -6.37 -16.73
C LYS A 33 -26.58 -6.85 -17.91
N ASN A 34 -25.38 -7.34 -17.62
CA ASN A 34 -24.43 -7.76 -18.65
C ASN A 34 -24.93 -9.02 -19.36
N ARG A 35 -24.93 -8.96 -20.69
CA ARG A 35 -25.26 -10.11 -21.54
C ARG A 35 -24.06 -11.04 -21.75
N VAL A 36 -22.86 -10.50 -21.63
CA VAL A 36 -21.57 -11.16 -21.81
C VAL A 36 -20.74 -10.86 -20.56
N PRO A 37 -20.08 -11.86 -19.94
CA PRO A 37 -19.20 -11.60 -18.80
C PRO A 37 -18.01 -10.71 -19.16
N ASP A 38 -17.38 -10.11 -18.15
CA ASP A 38 -16.20 -9.27 -18.35
C ASP A 38 -15.02 -10.08 -18.89
N ASN A 39 -14.85 -11.30 -18.39
CA ASN A 39 -13.78 -12.21 -18.79
C ASN A 39 -14.36 -13.57 -19.26
N PRO A 40 -14.89 -13.65 -20.50
CA PRO A 40 -15.42 -14.90 -21.02
C PRO A 40 -14.31 -15.93 -21.20
N GLY A 41 -14.56 -17.16 -20.74
CA GLY A 41 -13.59 -18.25 -20.84
C GLY A 41 -14.20 -19.62 -20.57
N GLY A 42 -13.34 -20.65 -20.51
CA GLY A 42 -13.76 -21.98 -20.05
C GLY A 42 -14.42 -21.88 -18.68
N GLY A 43 -15.48 -22.64 -18.44
CA GLY A 43 -16.23 -22.57 -17.17
C GLY A 43 -17.32 -21.49 -17.09
N THR A 44 -17.41 -20.56 -18.05
CA THR A 44 -18.46 -19.51 -18.08
C THR A 44 -19.67 -19.86 -18.96
N VAL A 45 -19.53 -20.91 -19.78
CA VAL A 45 -20.49 -21.32 -20.82
C VAL A 45 -21.08 -22.69 -20.55
N ASN A 46 -22.37 -22.86 -20.86
CA ASN A 46 -23.01 -24.17 -20.95
C ASN A 46 -22.55 -24.90 -22.21
N TRP A 47 -22.43 -24.18 -23.33
CA TRP A 47 -21.95 -24.71 -24.60
C TRP A 47 -21.53 -23.58 -25.54
N THR A 48 -20.71 -23.94 -26.53
CA THR A 48 -20.27 -23.10 -27.66
C THR A 48 -20.27 -23.95 -28.91
N ASN A 49 -20.44 -23.36 -30.10
CA ASN A 49 -20.32 -24.11 -31.34
C ASN A 49 -19.44 -23.40 -32.41
N PRO A 50 -18.99 -24.12 -33.46
CA PRO A 50 -18.17 -23.54 -34.52
C PRO A 50 -18.87 -22.47 -35.37
N TRP A 51 -20.18 -22.30 -35.24
CA TRP A 51 -20.98 -21.30 -35.97
C TRP A 51 -21.12 -19.97 -35.20
N GLY A 52 -20.45 -19.83 -34.05
CA GLY A 52 -20.41 -18.59 -33.26
C GLY A 52 -21.52 -18.46 -32.21
N GLU A 53 -22.37 -19.48 -32.06
CA GLU A 53 -23.40 -19.50 -31.03
C GLU A 53 -22.84 -20.02 -29.71
N HIS A 54 -23.41 -19.53 -28.61
CA HIS A 54 -23.01 -19.90 -27.26
C HIS A 54 -24.16 -19.67 -26.28
N SER A 55 -24.08 -20.35 -25.14
CA SER A 55 -24.94 -20.10 -23.98
C SER A 55 -24.05 -19.91 -22.76
N TYR A 56 -24.16 -18.77 -22.09
CA TYR A 56 -23.48 -18.53 -20.83
C TYR A 56 -24.27 -19.09 -19.64
N ILE A 57 -23.56 -19.49 -18.59
CA ILE A 57 -24.15 -19.92 -17.32
C ILE A 57 -25.01 -18.79 -16.73
N GLU A 58 -26.12 -19.11 -16.07
CA GLU A 58 -27.03 -18.09 -15.51
C GLU A 58 -26.59 -17.57 -14.14
N GLU A 59 -25.90 -18.40 -13.36
CA GLU A 59 -25.34 -18.02 -12.07
C GLU A 59 -24.21 -17.02 -12.27
N ILE A 60 -24.34 -15.85 -11.62
CA ILE A 60 -23.57 -14.64 -11.93
C ILE A 60 -22.10 -14.86 -11.58
N GLU A 61 -21.83 -15.46 -10.43
CA GLU A 61 -20.50 -15.69 -9.89
C GLU A 61 -19.69 -16.62 -10.80
N ALA A 62 -20.24 -17.78 -11.18
CA ALA A 62 -19.61 -18.71 -12.11
C ALA A 62 -19.48 -18.13 -13.53
N ARG A 63 -20.42 -17.29 -13.95
CA ARG A 63 -20.34 -16.61 -15.25
C ARG A 63 -19.17 -15.62 -15.31
N GLU A 64 -18.87 -14.93 -14.21
CA GLU A 64 -17.78 -13.94 -14.12
C GLU A 64 -16.41 -14.54 -13.73
N ASP A 65 -16.34 -15.81 -13.32
CA ASP A 65 -15.09 -16.49 -12.95
C ASP A 65 -14.53 -17.33 -14.11
N GLY A 66 -14.13 -16.65 -15.19
CA GLY A 66 -13.63 -17.28 -16.40
C GLY A 66 -12.28 -17.96 -16.25
N GLY A 67 -12.21 -19.24 -16.65
CA GLY A 67 -11.00 -20.06 -16.59
C GLY A 67 -11.03 -21.06 -15.43
N THR A 68 -9.85 -21.39 -14.91
CA THR A 68 -9.76 -22.22 -13.70
C THR A 68 -9.99 -21.33 -12.49
N PRO A 69 -11.02 -21.59 -11.66
CA PRO A 69 -11.30 -20.79 -10.47
C PRO A 69 -10.11 -20.71 -9.53
N SER A 70 -10.02 -19.59 -8.80
CA SER A 70 -8.92 -19.32 -7.88
C SER A 70 -9.07 -20.05 -6.53
N PHE A 71 -9.19 -21.39 -6.55
CA PHE A 71 -9.57 -22.21 -5.39
C PHE A 71 -8.75 -21.92 -4.12
N LEU A 72 -7.41 -21.95 -4.22
CA LEU A 72 -6.53 -21.70 -3.08
C LEU A 72 -6.64 -20.27 -2.58
N GLN A 73 -6.76 -19.33 -3.51
CA GLN A 73 -6.89 -17.90 -3.22
C GLN A 73 -8.22 -17.59 -2.53
N THR A 74 -9.31 -18.22 -2.96
CA THR A 74 -10.65 -18.11 -2.35
C THR A 74 -10.68 -18.73 -0.96
N MET A 75 -10.09 -19.91 -0.75
CA MET A 75 -9.94 -20.49 0.59
C MET A 75 -9.13 -19.56 1.52
N ARG A 76 -8.05 -18.97 1.01
CA ARG A 76 -7.25 -18.00 1.77
C ARG A 76 -8.02 -16.73 2.09
N ALA A 77 -8.81 -16.20 1.15
CA ALA A 77 -9.70 -15.05 1.39
C ALA A 77 -10.65 -15.34 2.55
N ALA A 78 -11.35 -16.50 2.51
CA ALA A 78 -12.28 -16.91 3.56
C ALA A 78 -11.59 -17.03 4.94
N LEU A 79 -10.41 -17.66 5.00
CA LEU A 79 -9.66 -17.82 6.25
C LEU A 79 -9.18 -16.48 6.82
N SER A 80 -8.72 -15.55 5.97
CA SER A 80 -8.28 -14.22 6.41
C SER A 80 -9.44 -13.40 7.02
N ILE A 81 -10.65 -13.51 6.44
CA ILE A 81 -11.85 -12.87 6.96
C ILE A 81 -12.26 -13.52 8.29
N GLN A 82 -12.26 -14.85 8.38
CA GLN A 82 -12.57 -15.55 9.62
C GLN A 82 -11.61 -15.15 10.75
N LEU A 83 -10.31 -15.00 10.45
CA LEU A 83 -9.33 -14.51 11.42
C LEU A 83 -9.66 -13.08 11.87
N LYS A 84 -9.96 -12.18 10.93
CA LYS A 84 -10.39 -10.80 11.23
C LYS A 84 -11.66 -10.78 12.09
N GLU A 85 -12.64 -11.64 11.84
CA GLU A 85 -13.86 -11.72 12.67
C GLU A 85 -13.55 -12.22 14.09
N LYS A 86 -12.62 -13.17 14.24
CA LYS A 86 -12.16 -13.63 15.56
C LYS A 86 -11.41 -12.54 16.33
N MET A 87 -10.63 -11.71 15.64
CA MET A 87 -9.98 -10.53 16.25
C MET A 87 -11.02 -9.49 16.71
N GLY A 88 -12.13 -9.36 15.99
CA GLY A 88 -13.24 -8.47 16.32
C GLY A 88 -12.97 -7.01 15.94
N VAL A 89 -13.87 -6.41 15.15
CA VAL A 89 -13.72 -5.03 14.63
C VAL A 89 -13.55 -4.01 15.76
N LYS A 90 -14.36 -4.11 16.82
CA LYS A 90 -14.30 -3.19 17.95
C LYS A 90 -12.94 -3.25 18.65
N GLN A 91 -12.42 -4.45 18.89
CA GLN A 91 -11.12 -4.65 19.54
C GLN A 91 -9.98 -4.14 18.66
N ILE A 92 -10.05 -4.37 17.35
CA ILE A 92 -9.12 -3.81 16.36
C ILE A 92 -9.08 -2.27 16.46
N LEU A 93 -10.25 -1.62 16.44
CA LEU A 93 -10.33 -0.16 16.53
C LEU A 93 -9.83 0.39 17.87
N GLU A 94 -10.22 -0.23 18.98
CA GLU A 94 -9.74 0.15 20.32
C GLU A 94 -8.20 0.03 20.42
N ARG A 95 -7.64 -1.05 19.86
CA ARG A 95 -6.19 -1.25 19.81
C ARG A 95 -5.48 -0.23 18.93
N GLU A 96 -6.00 0.07 17.74
CA GLU A 96 -5.42 1.11 16.87
C GLU A 96 -5.45 2.49 17.53
N HIS A 97 -6.53 2.84 18.23
CA HIS A 97 -6.62 4.11 18.97
C HIS A 97 -5.60 4.20 20.10
N GLU A 98 -5.38 3.10 20.84
CA GLU A 98 -4.35 3.03 21.88
C GLU A 98 -2.95 3.28 21.29
N GLN A 99 -2.60 2.57 20.20
CA GLN A 99 -1.31 2.73 19.53
C GLN A 99 -1.14 4.14 18.94
N LEU A 100 -2.19 4.71 18.33
CA LEU A 100 -2.17 6.07 17.82
C LEU A 100 -1.96 7.10 18.93
N ALA A 101 -2.56 6.92 20.10
CA ALA A 101 -2.37 7.84 21.23
C ALA A 101 -0.91 7.94 21.67
N ILE A 102 -0.15 6.83 21.61
CA ILE A 102 1.29 6.79 21.90
C ILE A 102 2.06 7.55 20.81
N LEU A 103 1.78 7.26 19.54
CA LEU A 103 2.58 7.72 18.41
C LEU A 103 2.31 9.19 18.03
N TRP A 104 1.04 9.61 18.08
CA TRP A 104 0.59 10.88 17.53
C TRP A 104 1.24 12.10 18.19
N ASN A 105 1.23 12.14 19.52
CA ASN A 105 1.80 13.26 20.28
C ASN A 105 3.32 13.34 20.13
N ARG A 106 3.99 12.17 20.09
CA ARG A 106 5.43 12.11 19.86
C ARG A 106 5.78 12.64 18.47
N MET A 107 5.10 12.15 17.43
CA MET A 107 5.31 12.64 16.06
C MET A 107 5.10 14.16 15.94
N LYS A 108 4.05 14.71 16.57
CA LYS A 108 3.80 16.17 16.57
C LYS A 108 4.90 16.99 17.26
N ALA A 109 5.61 16.39 18.21
CA ALA A 109 6.70 17.06 18.92
C ALA A 109 8.03 17.04 18.15
N ILE A 110 8.15 16.20 17.11
CA ILE A 110 9.38 16.10 16.31
C ILE A 110 9.54 17.37 15.47
N LYS A 111 10.61 18.13 15.75
CA LYS A 111 10.91 19.37 15.02
C LYS A 111 11.17 19.09 13.54
N GLY A 112 10.49 19.84 12.68
CA GLY A 112 10.63 19.69 11.22
C GLY A 112 9.86 18.51 10.63
N LEU A 113 9.16 17.71 11.44
CA LEU A 113 8.19 16.73 10.95
C LEU A 113 6.82 17.38 10.80
N HIS A 114 6.19 17.15 9.66
CA HIS A 114 4.85 17.62 9.36
C HIS A 114 3.92 16.43 9.11
N LEU A 115 2.92 16.29 9.97
CA LEU A 115 1.82 15.34 9.77
C LEU A 115 0.85 15.88 8.72
N LEU A 116 0.47 15.05 7.76
CA LEU A 116 -0.60 15.39 6.82
C LEU A 116 -1.97 15.15 7.48
N ALA A 117 -2.82 16.18 7.42
CA ALA A 117 -4.11 16.24 8.11
C ALA A 117 -3.97 16.02 9.64
N ASP A 118 -3.11 16.82 10.27
CA ASP A 118 -2.80 16.81 11.71
C ASP A 118 -3.95 17.32 12.61
N ASN A 119 -4.94 17.95 12.00
CA ASN A 119 -6.20 18.38 12.61
C ASN A 119 -7.23 17.23 12.74
N HIS A 120 -6.92 16.03 12.25
CA HIS A 120 -7.77 14.84 12.33
C HIS A 120 -7.08 13.70 13.12
N PRO A 121 -6.97 13.82 14.46
CA PRO A 121 -6.34 12.80 15.30
C PRO A 121 -7.19 11.53 15.47
N ASP A 122 -8.52 11.64 15.33
CA ASP A 122 -9.42 10.49 15.26
C ASP A 122 -9.38 9.92 13.84
N ARG A 123 -8.65 8.81 13.68
CA ARG A 123 -8.37 8.17 12.38
C ARG A 123 -7.94 6.73 12.54
N LEU A 124 -7.91 6.02 11.41
CA LEU A 124 -7.26 4.71 11.31
C LEU A 124 -5.73 4.84 11.47
N GLY A 125 -5.08 3.72 11.77
CA GLY A 125 -3.62 3.57 11.93
C GLY A 125 -2.76 3.81 10.67
N VAL A 126 -3.11 4.79 9.82
CA VAL A 126 -2.37 5.15 8.60
C VAL A 126 -1.96 6.61 8.69
N ILE A 127 -0.67 6.85 8.90
CA ILE A 127 -0.11 8.17 9.15
C ILE A 127 0.77 8.57 7.98
N SER A 128 0.48 9.72 7.38
CA SER A 128 1.26 10.29 6.30
C SER A 128 1.97 11.53 6.81
N PHE A 129 3.26 11.65 6.56
CA PHE A 129 4.10 12.74 7.07
C PHE A 129 5.32 12.98 6.18
N TYR A 130 5.95 14.14 6.32
CA TYR A 130 7.23 14.44 5.70
C TYR A 130 8.11 15.22 6.68
N TYR A 131 9.41 15.21 6.44
CA TYR A 131 10.34 16.11 7.12
C TYR A 131 10.70 17.27 6.19
N GLU A 132 10.81 18.47 6.72
CA GLU A 132 11.13 19.69 5.95
C GLU A 132 12.43 19.55 5.14
N ASP A 133 13.47 18.98 5.75
CA ASP A 133 14.82 18.90 5.19
C ASP A 133 15.26 17.47 4.78
N ILE A 134 14.35 16.49 4.79
CA ILE A 134 14.68 15.09 4.44
C ILE A 134 13.81 14.63 3.28
N HIS A 135 14.45 14.23 2.18
CA HIS A 135 13.73 13.60 1.08
C HIS A 135 12.99 12.35 1.58
N TYR A 136 11.70 12.21 1.26
CA TYR A 136 10.86 11.14 1.80
C TYR A 136 11.42 9.73 1.52
N ASN A 137 12.01 9.50 0.34
CA ASN A 137 12.66 8.20 0.04
C ASN A 137 13.97 7.97 0.83
N LEU A 138 14.69 9.04 1.21
CA LEU A 138 15.83 8.90 2.11
C LEU A 138 15.36 8.54 3.53
N ALA A 139 14.31 9.19 4.02
CA ALA A 139 13.70 8.87 5.31
C ALA A 139 13.25 7.40 5.36
N VAL A 140 12.54 6.93 4.32
CA VAL A 140 12.12 5.51 4.18
C VAL A 140 13.33 4.59 4.21
N LYS A 141 14.38 4.92 3.44
CA LYS A 141 15.57 4.08 3.34
C LYS A 141 16.34 3.98 4.66
N ILE A 142 16.51 5.10 5.37
CA ILE A 142 17.17 5.13 6.67
C ILE A 142 16.36 4.35 7.72
N LEU A 143 15.03 4.52 7.76
CA LEU A 143 14.16 3.78 8.68
C LEU A 143 14.28 2.27 8.46
N ASN A 144 14.34 1.82 7.20
CA ASN A 144 14.56 0.42 6.86
C ASN A 144 15.95 -0.06 7.28
N ASP A 145 17.00 0.60 6.82
CA ASP A 145 18.38 0.09 6.95
C ASP A 145 18.91 0.14 8.38
N ARG A 146 18.52 1.16 9.18
CA ARG A 146 19.02 1.36 10.54
C ARG A 146 18.13 0.74 11.61
N PHE A 147 16.82 0.72 11.38
CA PHE A 147 15.85 0.33 12.41
C PHE A 147 15.02 -0.90 12.03
N GLY A 148 15.10 -1.38 10.79
CA GLY A 148 14.23 -2.45 10.30
C GLY A 148 12.77 -2.03 10.13
N ILE A 149 12.47 -0.71 10.12
CA ILE A 149 11.11 -0.19 10.05
C ILE A 149 10.73 0.07 8.60
N GLN A 150 9.79 -0.72 8.09
CA GLN A 150 9.31 -0.62 6.71
C GLN A 150 8.20 0.43 6.61
N THR A 151 8.52 1.55 5.96
CA THR A 151 7.55 2.59 5.57
C THR A 151 7.48 2.68 4.05
N ARG A 152 6.52 3.45 3.52
CA ARG A 152 6.38 3.64 2.08
C ARG A 152 6.50 5.10 1.67
N GLY A 153 7.39 5.38 0.73
CA GLY A 153 7.56 6.70 0.13
C GLY A 153 6.71 6.93 -1.12
N GLY A 154 6.32 8.18 -1.36
CA GLY A 154 5.65 8.63 -2.59
C GLY A 154 4.25 9.21 -2.35
N CYS A 155 3.41 9.24 -3.40
CA CYS A 155 2.06 9.82 -3.32
C CYS A 155 0.95 8.83 -2.95
N SER A 156 1.27 7.63 -2.46
CA SER A 156 0.28 6.60 -2.06
C SER A 156 -0.82 6.31 -3.11
N CYS A 157 -0.48 6.29 -4.40
CA CYS A 157 -1.42 6.17 -5.54
C CYS A 157 -2.49 7.28 -5.63
N ALA A 158 -2.31 8.37 -4.89
CA ALA A 158 -3.22 9.51 -4.82
C ALA A 158 -2.56 10.77 -5.38
N GLY A 159 -1.96 10.67 -6.58
CA GLY A 159 -1.15 11.74 -7.17
C GLY A 159 -1.91 13.06 -7.36
N THR A 160 -3.19 13.02 -7.71
CA THR A 160 -4.07 14.20 -7.81
C THR A 160 -4.30 14.84 -6.45
N TYR A 161 -4.60 14.04 -5.42
CA TYR A 161 -4.75 14.53 -4.05
C TYR A 161 -3.43 15.06 -3.49
N GLY A 162 -2.29 14.47 -3.88
CA GLY A 162 -0.96 14.96 -3.53
C GLY A 162 -0.68 16.39 -4.04
N HIS A 163 -1.29 16.80 -5.17
CA HIS A 163 -1.18 18.20 -5.61
C HIS A 163 -1.87 19.16 -4.66
N TYR A 164 -3.02 18.76 -4.10
CA TYR A 164 -3.72 19.54 -3.09
C TYR A 164 -2.94 19.57 -1.77
N LEU A 165 -2.53 18.40 -1.27
CA LEU A 165 -1.85 18.26 0.02
C LEU A 165 -0.48 18.95 0.10
N LEU A 166 0.26 19.00 -1.02
CA LEU A 166 1.61 19.57 -1.09
C LEU A 166 1.62 20.93 -1.82
N GLU A 167 0.43 21.54 -1.96
CA GLU A 167 0.23 22.86 -2.58
C GLU A 167 0.94 23.01 -3.93
N VAL A 168 0.87 21.97 -4.76
CA VAL A 168 1.53 21.93 -6.06
C VAL A 168 0.69 22.73 -7.06
N SER A 169 1.10 23.98 -7.30
CA SER A 169 0.48 24.82 -8.32
C SER A 169 0.57 24.22 -9.72
N TYR A 170 -0.32 24.63 -10.63
CA TYR A 170 -0.29 24.18 -12.04
C TYR A 170 1.08 24.38 -12.70
N GLN A 171 1.73 25.52 -12.45
CA GLN A 171 3.05 25.82 -13.01
C GLN A 171 4.13 24.90 -12.44
N LYS A 172 4.09 24.61 -11.13
CA LYS A 172 4.99 23.67 -10.45
C LYS A 172 4.77 22.25 -10.99
N SER A 173 3.51 21.84 -11.15
CA SER A 173 3.13 20.55 -11.75
C SER A 173 3.71 20.38 -13.16
N ARG A 174 3.58 21.37 -14.05
CA ARG A 174 4.19 21.29 -15.40
C ARG A 174 5.71 21.14 -15.37
N LYS A 175 6.40 21.85 -14.46
CA LYS A 175 7.86 21.72 -14.30
C LYS A 175 8.25 20.32 -13.84
N ILE A 176 7.50 19.75 -12.89
CA ILE A 176 7.69 18.38 -12.40
C ILE A 176 7.48 17.37 -13.53
N VAL A 177 6.37 17.48 -14.27
CA VAL A 177 6.07 16.60 -15.42
C VAL A 177 7.17 16.68 -16.46
N ASN A 178 7.62 17.89 -16.81
CA ASN A 178 8.70 18.06 -17.79
C ASN A 178 9.99 17.36 -17.35
N ARG A 179 10.43 17.52 -16.09
CA ARG A 179 11.63 16.82 -15.58
C ARG A 179 11.45 15.30 -15.61
N ILE A 180 10.30 14.79 -15.14
CA ILE A 180 9.99 13.36 -15.15
C ILE A 180 10.01 12.80 -16.58
N SER A 181 9.42 13.51 -17.54
CA SER A 181 9.43 13.12 -18.96
C SER A 181 10.83 13.06 -19.58
N HIS A 182 11.81 13.75 -18.99
CA HIS A 182 13.22 13.68 -19.37
C HIS A 182 14.06 12.79 -18.43
N GLY A 183 13.40 11.94 -17.64
CA GLY A 183 14.04 10.95 -16.78
C GLY A 183 14.60 11.50 -15.47
N ASP A 184 14.21 12.70 -15.05
CA ASP A 184 14.62 13.31 -13.79
C ASP A 184 13.45 13.37 -12.80
N TYR A 185 13.53 12.53 -11.79
CA TYR A 185 12.50 12.37 -10.77
C TYR A 185 12.79 13.13 -9.47
N SER A 186 13.84 13.95 -9.43
CA SER A 186 14.27 14.69 -8.23
C SER A 186 13.29 15.70 -7.66
N GLN A 187 12.25 16.04 -8.41
CA GLN A 187 11.17 16.93 -7.96
C GLN A 187 9.85 16.21 -7.80
N LYS A 188 9.85 14.87 -7.90
CA LYS A 188 8.64 14.09 -7.72
C LYS A 188 8.18 14.28 -6.27
N PRO A 189 7.00 14.88 -6.05
CA PRO A 189 6.51 15.11 -4.70
C PRO A 189 6.17 13.77 -4.03
N GLY A 190 6.18 13.75 -2.70
CA GLY A 190 5.83 12.56 -1.94
C GLY A 190 5.94 12.80 -0.44
N TRP A 191 5.44 11.83 0.31
CA TRP A 191 5.52 11.77 1.75
C TRP A 191 5.91 10.35 2.18
N VAL A 192 6.22 10.19 3.46
CA VAL A 192 6.37 8.90 4.11
C VAL A 192 5.01 8.47 4.64
N ARG A 193 4.61 7.24 4.35
CA ARG A 193 3.43 6.59 4.93
C ARG A 193 3.87 5.50 5.88
N LEU A 194 3.51 5.67 7.14
CA LEU A 194 3.58 4.66 8.19
C LEU A 194 2.19 4.07 8.40
N SER A 195 2.09 2.75 8.47
CA SER A 195 0.85 2.05 8.80
C SER A 195 1.12 1.12 9.96
N ILE A 196 0.38 1.29 11.05
CA ILE A 196 0.45 0.44 12.22
C ILE A 196 -0.59 -0.67 12.10
N HIS A 197 -0.37 -1.78 12.79
CA HIS A 197 -1.27 -2.93 12.77
C HIS A 197 -1.67 -3.34 14.20
N PRO A 198 -2.91 -3.81 14.44
CA PRO A 198 -3.37 -4.18 15.77
C PRO A 198 -2.51 -5.23 16.50
N THR A 199 -1.77 -6.04 15.74
CA THR A 199 -0.87 -7.06 16.32
C THR A 199 0.44 -6.51 16.84
N MET A 200 0.79 -5.26 16.52
CA MET A 200 2.00 -4.62 17.06
C MET A 200 1.82 -4.37 18.56
N SER A 201 2.86 -4.64 19.34
CA SER A 201 2.98 -4.32 20.76
C SER A 201 3.19 -2.82 20.99
N ASN A 202 2.97 -2.34 22.22
CA ASN A 202 3.26 -0.95 22.55
C ASN A 202 4.76 -0.64 22.46
N ASP A 203 5.62 -1.60 22.79
CA ASP A 203 7.07 -1.45 22.68
C ASP A 203 7.50 -1.23 21.23
N GLU A 204 6.88 -1.95 20.26
CA GLU A 204 7.13 -1.71 18.83
C GLU A 204 6.67 -0.30 18.41
N ILE A 205 5.53 0.18 18.90
CA ILE A 205 5.05 1.55 18.59
C ILE A 205 5.98 2.61 19.20
N ILE A 206 6.46 2.40 20.43
CA ILE A 206 7.41 3.28 21.10
C ILE A 206 8.74 3.29 20.34
N TYR A 207 9.24 2.12 19.95
CA TYR A 207 10.44 1.98 19.13
C TYR A 207 10.32 2.69 17.78
N ILE A 208 9.16 2.60 17.13
CA ILE A 208 8.89 3.35 15.89
C ILE A 208 8.97 4.86 16.13
N ALA A 209 8.36 5.37 17.21
CA ALA A 209 8.42 6.79 17.54
C ALA A 209 9.86 7.26 17.85
N GLU A 210 10.63 6.47 18.60
CA GLU A 210 12.06 6.74 18.87
C GLU A 210 12.90 6.76 17.58
N ALA A 211 12.64 5.83 16.66
CA ALA A 211 13.34 5.80 15.38
C ALA A 211 13.04 7.02 14.51
N LEU A 212 11.79 7.54 14.54
CA LEU A 212 11.41 8.77 13.85
C LEU A 212 12.11 10.00 14.46
N GLU A 213 12.16 10.08 15.79
CA GLU A 213 12.89 11.13 16.51
C GLU A 213 14.40 11.09 16.17
N ALA A 214 15.00 9.90 16.28
CA ALA A 214 16.42 9.72 15.99
C ALA A 214 16.77 10.01 14.53
N LEU A 215 15.89 9.67 13.59
CA LEU A 215 16.02 10.08 12.18
C LEU A 215 16.06 11.61 12.07
N ALA A 216 15.11 12.32 12.68
CA ALA A 216 15.05 13.77 12.61
C ALA A 216 16.30 14.44 13.20
N GLU A 217 16.87 13.88 14.26
CA GLU A 217 18.05 14.42 14.93
C GLU A 217 19.34 14.15 14.14
N ASN A 218 19.47 12.97 13.53
CA ASN A 218 20.75 12.49 13.01
C ASN A 218 20.81 12.44 11.46
N TYR A 219 19.75 12.85 10.74
CA TYR A 219 19.68 12.70 9.28
C TYR A 219 20.86 13.32 8.54
N LYS A 220 21.44 14.42 9.04
CA LYS A 220 22.57 15.10 8.37
C LYS A 220 23.77 14.18 8.26
N GLU A 221 24.11 13.51 9.36
CA GLU A 221 25.20 12.53 9.39
C GLU A 221 24.81 11.29 8.59
N TRP A 222 23.65 10.70 8.88
CA TRP A 222 23.24 9.43 8.28
C TRP A 222 22.99 9.52 6.77
N SER A 223 22.61 10.69 6.26
CA SER A 223 22.44 10.93 4.82
C SER A 223 23.74 10.76 4.04
N THR A 224 24.90 10.92 4.69
CA THR A 224 26.20 10.77 4.03
C THR A 224 26.49 9.33 3.63
N ASP A 225 25.82 8.35 4.24
CA ASP A 225 25.95 6.93 3.88
C ASP A 225 25.25 6.57 2.57
N TYR A 226 24.47 7.49 2.00
CA TYR A 226 23.60 7.24 0.85
C TYR A 226 24.01 8.03 -0.39
N VAL A 227 23.68 7.47 -1.54
CA VAL A 227 23.74 8.12 -2.86
C VAL A 227 22.34 8.16 -3.44
N TYR A 228 21.97 9.33 -3.96
CA TYR A 228 20.68 9.53 -4.62
C TYR A 228 20.76 9.21 -6.11
N ASP A 229 19.87 8.36 -6.58
CA ASP A 229 19.62 8.11 -8.01
C ASP A 229 18.40 8.92 -8.46
N LEU A 230 18.65 10.00 -9.21
CA LEU A 230 17.61 10.89 -9.73
C LEU A 230 16.75 10.26 -10.83
N HIS A 231 17.22 9.20 -11.49
CA HIS A 231 16.49 8.53 -12.56
C HIS A 231 15.48 7.52 -12.02
N LYS A 232 15.74 6.96 -10.83
CA LYS A 232 14.82 6.05 -10.14
C LYS A 232 14.06 6.71 -9.00
N ASN A 233 14.54 7.87 -8.55
CA ASN A 233 14.11 8.54 -7.33
C ASN A 233 14.40 7.72 -6.07
N GLU A 234 15.52 7.00 -6.03
CA GLU A 234 15.84 6.06 -4.95
C GLU A 234 17.15 6.44 -4.27
N PHE A 235 17.33 5.96 -3.04
CA PHE A 235 18.55 6.12 -2.27
C PHE A 235 19.18 4.76 -2.05
N TYR A 236 20.46 4.64 -2.38
CA TYR A 236 21.24 3.42 -2.19
C TYR A 236 22.33 3.64 -1.16
N HIS A 237 22.51 2.68 -0.27
CA HIS A 237 23.59 2.71 0.69
C HIS A 237 24.93 2.52 -0.03
N ARG A 238 25.93 3.37 0.23
CA ARG A 238 27.24 3.38 -0.47
C ARG A 238 27.95 2.03 -0.46
N LEU A 239 27.85 1.30 0.64
CA LEU A 239 28.48 -0.01 0.81
C LEU A 239 27.68 -1.18 0.20
N LYS A 240 26.42 -0.98 -0.18
CA LYS A 240 25.52 -2.05 -0.66
C LYS A 240 24.58 -1.55 -1.77
N PRO A 241 25.11 -1.09 -2.91
CA PRO A 241 24.27 -0.57 -3.99
C PRO A 241 23.45 -1.66 -4.71
N SER A 242 23.87 -2.92 -4.65
CA SER A 242 23.31 -4.04 -5.44
C SER A 242 22.66 -5.16 -4.61
N LEU A 243 22.43 -4.96 -3.30
CA LEU A 243 22.02 -6.03 -2.37
C LEU A 243 20.87 -6.90 -2.91
N GLU A 244 19.88 -6.30 -3.58
CA GLU A 244 18.72 -7.02 -4.12
C GLU A 244 19.09 -7.90 -5.31
N ALA A 245 19.96 -7.42 -6.21
CA ALA A 245 20.45 -8.21 -7.34
C ALA A 245 21.31 -9.38 -6.84
N ASP A 246 22.21 -9.10 -5.89
CA ASP A 246 23.08 -10.11 -5.29
C ASP A 246 22.25 -11.22 -4.58
N LEU A 247 21.19 -10.83 -3.86
CA LEU A 247 20.26 -11.79 -3.22
C LEU A 247 19.48 -12.63 -4.24
N VAL A 248 19.05 -12.02 -5.34
CA VAL A 248 18.33 -12.73 -6.41
C VAL A 248 19.26 -13.73 -7.07
N ASP A 249 20.48 -13.31 -7.42
CA ASP A 249 21.49 -14.19 -8.02
C ASP A 249 21.79 -15.37 -7.08
N GLU A 250 21.99 -15.12 -5.78
CA GLU A 250 22.17 -16.18 -4.77
C GLU A 250 21.00 -17.18 -4.71
N TRP A 251 19.75 -16.73 -4.88
CA TRP A 251 18.59 -17.63 -4.88
C TRP A 251 18.58 -18.59 -6.06
N PHE A 252 19.16 -18.19 -7.19
CA PHE A 252 19.18 -18.98 -8.43
C PHE A 252 20.51 -19.70 -8.68
N ASP A 253 21.60 -19.29 -8.03
CA ASP A 253 22.92 -19.94 -8.12
C ASP A 253 22.93 -21.38 -7.54
N GLY A 254 21.92 -21.74 -6.75
CA GLY A 254 21.72 -23.11 -6.22
C GLY A 254 20.86 -24.03 -7.09
N VAL A 255 20.32 -23.55 -8.21
CA VAL A 255 19.37 -24.31 -9.05
C VAL A 255 20.00 -24.57 -10.42
N SER A 256 20.86 -25.61 -10.52
CA SER A 256 21.20 -26.18 -11.83
C SER A 256 19.99 -26.96 -12.35
N PHE A 257 19.42 -26.52 -13.48
CA PHE A 257 18.50 -27.36 -14.26
C PHE A 257 19.26 -28.47 -15.00
#